data_AF-E9EGJ7-F1
#
_entry.id   AF-E9EGJ7-F1
#
_cell.length_a   1.000
_cell.length_b   1.000
_cell.length_c   1.000
_cell.angle_alpha   90.00
_cell.angle_beta   90.00
_cell.angle_gamma   90.00
#
_symmetry.space_group_name_H-M   'P 1'
#
loop_
_entity.id
_entity.type
_entity.pdbx_description
1 polymer ?
#
loop_
_entity_poly.entity_id
_entity_poly.type
_entity_poly.pdbx_seq_one_letter_code
_entity_poly.pdbx_strand_id
1 'polypeptide(L)'
;MYWRDEWPSTPSGEPYDGKNLLNLVRRGNSPFGGVWDVGLLIREIEENLSTEVTDIPIITKGVSMKTSNMPDMVARLARGDVNMPDFDGFPIEIQAEEASCELRLLDQLAHIRAALFSYDPPREFAAEYILYRLFNFKPDSLSVTVVPTREFWMHVPESKIKATIRDEGDMIGWEDDEETVGPIALAAKQSLLRVVPLTLPPDVPDGSLYRFVLEHGDFGIHNMTITKKKNGRPHVTSLYDWETACIWPAILSDPLVAAGPVDIITDGQGAPSITRLPEDATHTDLETNSSWAGHYIKNLYHAAPGYEMAIRAGKDFRYLWYALRDWRGGNSEEFFGALEEWAEKRITELEAP
;
A
#
# COMPACT_ATOMS: atom_id res chain seq x y z
N MET A 1 1.35 -10.85 26.86
CA MET A 1 0.05 -10.41 27.42
C MET A 1 0.30 -9.24 28.37
N TYR A 2 0.57 -8.04 27.83
CA TYR A 2 0.73 -6.76 28.57
C TYR A 2 0.55 -5.56 27.61
N TRP A 3 -0.51 -5.57 26.77
CA TRP A 3 -0.75 -4.50 25.78
C TRP A 3 -1.98 -3.64 26.09
N ARG A 4 -2.64 -3.86 27.24
CA ARG A 4 -3.75 -3.03 27.72
C ARG A 4 -3.24 -2.20 28.89
N ASP A 5 -3.10 -0.90 28.68
CA ASP A 5 -3.05 0.05 29.80
C ASP A 5 -4.46 0.28 30.32
N GLU A 6 -4.62 0.10 31.64
CA GLU A 6 -5.84 0.52 32.32
C GLU A 6 -5.94 2.04 32.25
N TRP A 7 -7.14 2.54 31.95
CA TRP A 7 -7.39 3.97 31.96
C TRP A 7 -7.09 4.54 33.35
N PRO A 8 -6.36 5.67 33.46
CA PRO A 8 -5.95 6.22 34.75
C PRO A 8 -7.14 6.56 35.64
N SER A 9 -6.90 6.49 36.95
CA SER A 9 -7.84 6.94 37.97
C SER A 9 -7.31 8.20 38.66
N THR A 10 -8.21 9.08 39.07
CA THR A 10 -7.88 10.23 39.92
C THR A 10 -7.26 9.77 41.24
N PRO A 11 -6.61 10.68 42.01
CA PRO A 11 -6.11 10.36 43.35
C PRO A 11 -7.19 9.84 44.32
N SER A 12 -8.48 10.08 44.04
CA SER A 12 -9.62 9.56 44.80
C SER A 12 -10.11 8.17 44.32
N GLY A 13 -9.48 7.59 43.30
CA GLY A 13 -9.77 6.24 42.78
C GLY A 13 -10.89 6.17 41.74
N GLU A 14 -11.41 7.31 41.28
CA GLU A 14 -12.43 7.37 40.22
C GLU A 14 -11.77 7.38 38.83
N PRO A 15 -12.38 6.81 37.78
CA PRO A 15 -11.86 6.92 36.43
C PRO A 15 -11.65 8.39 36.03
N TYR A 16 -10.46 8.72 35.54
CA TYR A 16 -10.15 10.08 35.10
C TYR A 16 -11.00 10.47 33.89
N ASP A 17 -11.55 11.68 33.82
CA ASP A 17 -12.45 12.08 32.72
C ASP A 17 -11.70 12.59 31.47
N GLY A 18 -10.36 12.54 31.49
CA GLY A 18 -9.50 12.99 30.39
C GLY A 18 -9.37 14.51 30.28
N LYS A 19 -9.87 15.30 31.24
CA LYS A 19 -9.89 16.76 31.16
C LYS A 19 -9.01 17.43 32.22
N ASN A 20 -8.65 18.69 31.98
CA ASN A 20 -7.95 19.53 32.98
C ASN A 20 -6.56 19.00 33.39
N LEU A 21 -5.90 18.22 32.52
CA LEU A 21 -4.64 17.56 32.85
C LEU A 21 -3.54 18.56 33.23
N LEU A 22 -3.37 19.63 32.44
CA LEU A 22 -2.29 20.59 32.63
C LEU A 22 -2.30 21.18 34.05
N ASN A 23 -3.48 21.53 34.56
CA ASN A 23 -3.64 22.05 35.92
C ASN A 23 -3.39 20.98 36.98
N LEU A 24 -3.80 19.73 36.74
CA LEU A 24 -3.55 18.61 37.65
C LEU A 24 -2.04 18.33 37.77
N VAL A 25 -1.34 18.25 36.64
CA VAL A 25 0.11 18.00 36.58
C VAL A 25 0.89 19.15 37.20
N ARG A 26 0.58 20.41 36.89
CA ARG A 26 1.25 21.58 37.49
C ARG A 26 1.05 21.71 39.00
N ARG A 27 0.01 21.06 39.55
CA ARG A 27 -0.24 20.98 41.00
C ARG A 27 0.34 19.73 41.65
N GLY A 28 1.08 18.91 40.91
CA GLY A 28 1.65 17.64 41.40
C GLY A 28 0.64 16.51 41.57
N ASN A 29 -0.56 16.64 41.01
CA ASN A 29 -1.67 15.69 41.16
C ASN A 29 -1.93 14.92 39.85
N SER A 30 -0.89 14.38 39.24
CA SER A 30 -1.01 13.60 38.00
C SER A 30 -1.95 12.39 38.22
N PRO A 31 -2.97 12.18 37.36
CA PRO A 31 -3.88 11.03 37.48
C PRO A 31 -3.22 9.70 37.06
N PHE A 32 -1.99 9.74 36.53
CA PHE A 32 -1.30 8.56 36.03
C PHE A 32 -0.54 7.78 37.10
N GLY A 33 -0.66 8.12 38.38
CA GLY A 33 -0.14 7.32 39.50
C GLY A 33 1.37 7.04 39.45
N GLY A 34 2.14 7.86 38.74
CA GLY A 34 3.58 7.64 38.49
C GLY A 34 3.90 6.66 37.36
N VAL A 35 2.90 6.12 36.64
CA VAL A 35 3.10 5.28 35.45
C VAL A 35 3.60 6.12 34.27
N TRP A 36 3.09 7.35 34.14
CA TRP A 36 3.58 8.34 33.17
C TRP A 36 3.86 9.68 33.88
N ASP A 37 5.06 10.22 33.69
CA ASP A 37 5.47 11.57 34.07
C ASP A 37 5.15 12.56 32.95
N VAL A 38 3.87 12.89 32.83
CA VAL A 38 3.42 13.91 31.87
C VAL A 38 3.98 15.30 32.22
N GLY A 39 4.44 15.52 33.46
CA GLY A 39 5.12 16.76 33.85
C GLY A 39 6.51 16.88 33.24
N LEU A 40 7.23 15.77 33.10
CA LEU A 40 8.48 15.70 32.34
C LEU A 40 8.23 16.00 30.86
N LEU A 41 7.26 15.32 30.24
CA LEU A 41 6.89 15.54 28.83
C LEU A 41 6.59 17.02 28.52
N ILE A 42 5.78 17.67 29.36
CA ILE A 42 5.45 19.09 29.21
C ILE A 42 6.71 19.96 29.28
N ARG A 43 7.58 19.72 30.28
CA ARG A 43 8.83 20.50 30.44
C ARG A 43 9.76 20.33 29.25
N GLU A 44 9.94 19.11 28.76
CA GLU A 44 10.81 18.83 27.61
C GLU A 44 10.32 19.53 26.35
N ILE A 45 9.01 19.56 26.11
CA ILE A 45 8.41 20.30 24.99
C ILE A 45 8.66 21.80 25.16
N GLU A 46 8.40 22.35 26.35
CA GLU A 46 8.56 23.78 26.62
C GLU A 46 10.02 24.22 26.47
N GLU A 47 10.97 23.43 27.01
CA GLU A 47 12.40 23.70 26.97
C GLU A 47 13.01 23.55 25.58
N ASN A 48 12.68 22.48 24.84
CA ASN A 48 13.31 22.19 23.55
C ASN A 48 12.71 22.98 22.39
N LEU A 49 11.42 23.33 22.48
CA LEU A 49 10.72 24.03 21.40
C LEU A 49 10.54 25.52 21.65
N SER A 50 11.03 26.03 22.79
CA SER A 50 10.92 27.46 23.16
C SER A 50 9.47 27.97 23.05
N THR A 51 8.53 27.17 23.56
CA THR A 51 7.09 27.45 23.62
C THR A 51 6.57 27.18 25.02
N GLU A 52 5.39 27.70 25.38
CA GLU A 52 4.67 27.27 26.58
C GLU A 52 3.48 26.38 26.19
N VAL A 53 3.21 25.33 26.96
CA VAL A 53 1.98 24.56 26.86
C VAL A 53 0.90 25.32 27.64
N THR A 54 -0.11 25.81 26.94
CA THR A 54 -1.14 26.70 27.50
C THR A 54 -2.40 25.94 27.90
N ASP A 55 -2.69 24.81 27.28
CA ASP A 55 -3.84 23.96 27.60
C ASP A 55 -3.64 22.50 27.16
N ILE A 56 -4.32 21.59 27.84
CA ILE A 56 -4.47 20.18 27.46
C ILE A 56 -5.97 19.87 27.51
N PRO A 57 -6.70 20.14 26.41
CA PRO A 57 -8.16 20.15 26.44
C PRO A 57 -8.77 18.76 26.64
N ILE A 58 -8.15 17.73 26.08
CA ILE A 58 -8.62 16.34 26.22
C ILE A 58 -7.47 15.35 26.05
N ILE A 59 -7.48 14.30 26.88
CA ILE A 59 -6.65 13.10 26.72
C ILE A 59 -7.56 11.95 26.33
N THR A 60 -7.14 11.22 25.31
CA THR A 60 -7.66 9.88 25.00
C THR A 60 -6.49 8.90 25.00
N LYS A 61 -6.03 8.42 23.84
CA LYS A 61 -4.82 7.57 23.71
C LYS A 61 -3.54 8.37 23.41
N GLY A 62 -3.63 9.69 23.46
CA GLY A 62 -2.55 10.67 23.30
C GLY A 62 -2.95 12.01 23.93
N VAL A 63 -1.98 12.90 24.10
CA VAL A 63 -2.14 14.23 24.69
C VAL A 63 -2.18 15.28 23.57
N SER A 64 -3.33 15.91 23.38
CA SER A 64 -3.43 17.11 22.55
C SER A 64 -3.08 18.33 23.41
N MET A 65 -2.18 19.18 22.92
CA MET A 65 -1.63 20.33 23.63
C MET A 65 -1.82 21.59 22.80
N LYS A 66 -2.29 22.65 23.45
CA LYS A 66 -2.22 24.01 22.90
C LYS A 66 -0.92 24.65 23.32
N THR A 67 -0.33 25.41 22.40
CA THR A 67 0.95 26.06 22.63
C THR A 67 0.82 27.58 22.50
N SER A 68 1.75 28.34 23.08
CA SER A 68 1.67 29.80 23.13
C SER A 68 1.93 30.49 21.78
N ASN A 69 2.81 29.93 20.96
CA ASN A 69 3.36 30.57 19.77
C ASN A 69 3.60 29.58 18.60
N MET A 70 3.13 28.34 18.73
CA MET A 70 3.26 27.27 17.74
C MET A 70 1.86 26.72 17.40
N PRO A 71 1.72 25.88 16.35
CA PRO A 71 0.50 25.10 16.15
C PRO A 71 0.21 24.18 17.34
N ASP A 72 -1.05 23.77 17.46
CA ASP A 72 -1.46 22.73 18.42
C ASP A 72 -0.70 21.42 18.12
N MET A 73 -0.29 20.72 19.18
CA MET A 73 0.55 19.53 19.10
C MET A 73 -0.21 18.30 19.62
N VAL A 74 0.11 17.12 19.10
CA VAL A 74 -0.38 15.84 19.62
C VAL A 74 0.83 14.98 19.96
N ALA A 75 0.95 14.58 21.22
CA ALA A 75 1.96 13.64 21.69
C ALA A 75 1.31 12.29 22.03
N ARG A 76 1.97 11.19 21.67
CA ARG A 76 1.53 9.84 22.05
C ARG A 76 1.85 9.60 23.53
N LEU A 77 1.01 8.78 24.18
CA LEU A 77 1.30 8.18 25.49
C LEU A 77 1.25 6.66 25.32
N ALA A 78 2.41 6.03 25.27
CA ALA A 78 2.57 4.58 25.26
C ALA A 78 3.67 4.14 26.24
N ARG A 79 3.60 2.88 26.71
CA ARG A 79 4.64 2.31 27.58
C ARG A 79 6.06 2.30 26.99
N GLY A 80 6.21 2.53 25.68
CA GLY A 80 7.49 2.65 25.01
C GLY A 80 8.08 4.07 25.01
N ASP A 81 7.37 5.06 25.55
CA ASP A 81 7.75 6.48 25.46
C ASP A 81 8.61 6.92 26.66
N VAL A 82 9.41 7.98 26.44
CA VAL A 82 10.40 8.58 27.37
C VAL A 82 9.86 9.08 28.72
N ASN A 83 8.55 9.04 28.93
CA ASN A 83 7.93 9.59 30.13
C ASN A 83 7.48 8.54 31.14
N MET A 84 7.88 7.27 31.03
CA MET A 84 7.69 6.30 32.11
C MET A 84 8.89 6.33 33.07
N PRO A 85 8.70 6.58 34.38
CA PRO A 85 9.79 6.51 35.36
C PRO A 85 10.45 5.13 35.33
N ASP A 86 11.79 5.10 35.35
CA ASP A 86 12.63 3.91 35.30
C ASP A 86 12.59 3.09 33.98
N PHE A 87 12.06 3.68 32.89
CA PHE A 87 12.09 3.08 31.55
C PHE A 87 12.92 3.92 30.58
N ASP A 88 13.87 3.29 29.88
CA ASP A 88 14.79 3.93 28.95
C ASP A 88 14.13 4.04 27.56
N GLY A 89 13.17 4.95 27.43
CA GLY A 89 12.61 5.33 26.13
C GLY A 89 13.63 6.15 25.31
N PHE A 90 13.56 6.05 23.98
CA PHE A 90 14.48 6.79 23.12
C PHE A 90 14.09 8.29 23.05
N PRO A 91 15.03 9.25 23.26
CA PRO A 91 14.80 10.69 23.15
C PRO A 91 14.10 11.12 21.85
N ILE A 92 13.44 12.29 21.85
CA ILE A 92 12.74 12.84 20.67
C ILE A 92 13.66 12.98 19.46
N GLU A 93 14.96 13.22 19.66
CA GLU A 93 15.96 13.27 18.60
C GLU A 93 16.15 11.90 17.94
N ILE A 94 16.06 10.82 18.71
CA ILE A 94 16.17 9.44 18.22
C ILE A 94 14.87 9.02 17.51
N GLN A 95 13.71 9.37 18.05
CA GLN A 95 12.42 9.11 17.39
C GLN A 95 12.25 9.92 16.10
N ALA A 96 12.68 11.19 16.07
CA ALA A 96 12.73 12.01 14.86
C ALA A 96 13.77 11.47 13.86
N GLU A 97 14.88 10.90 14.33
CA GLU A 97 15.84 10.19 13.49
C GLU A 97 15.22 8.91 12.91
N GLU A 98 14.42 8.15 13.66
CA GLU A 98 13.70 6.96 13.18
C GLU A 98 12.65 7.31 12.13
N ALA A 99 11.78 8.30 12.38
CA ALA A 99 10.81 8.79 11.39
C ALA A 99 11.51 9.37 10.14
N SER A 100 12.64 10.06 10.31
CA SER A 100 13.48 10.49 9.18
C SER A 100 14.11 9.31 8.45
N CYS A 101 14.49 8.24 9.16
CA CYS A 101 15.01 7.01 8.57
C CYS A 101 13.95 6.29 7.73
N GLU A 102 12.70 6.24 8.18
CA GLU A 102 11.58 5.62 7.46
C GLU A 102 11.26 6.37 6.15
N LEU A 103 11.13 7.70 6.20
CA LEU A 103 10.90 8.50 4.98
C LEU A 103 12.07 8.38 3.99
N ARG A 104 13.31 8.26 4.47
CA ARG A 104 14.50 8.04 3.62
C ARG A 104 14.53 6.65 3.00
N LEU A 105 13.97 5.65 3.67
CA LEU A 105 13.79 4.33 3.08
C LEU A 105 12.73 4.40 1.99
N LEU A 106 11.57 5.01 2.26
CA LEU A 106 10.53 5.25 1.26
C LEU A 106 11.04 6.01 0.02
N ASP A 107 11.93 6.99 0.20
CA ASP A 107 12.62 7.65 -0.92
C ASP A 107 13.40 6.65 -1.77
N GLN A 108 14.21 5.79 -1.14
CA GLN A 108 15.01 4.81 -1.85
C GLN A 108 14.13 3.77 -2.55
N LEU A 109 13.05 3.33 -1.90
CA LEU A 109 12.06 2.43 -2.47
C LEU A 109 11.41 3.05 -3.71
N ALA A 110 11.01 4.31 -3.65
CA ALA A 110 10.44 5.03 -4.78
C ALA A 110 11.42 5.12 -5.96
N HIS A 111 12.70 5.39 -5.70
CA HIS A 111 13.73 5.43 -6.75
C HIS A 111 14.03 4.05 -7.34
N ILE A 112 14.07 2.99 -6.54
CA ILE A 112 14.24 1.62 -7.03
C ILE A 112 13.04 1.23 -7.89
N ARG A 113 11.81 1.51 -7.42
CA ARG A 113 10.58 1.25 -8.18
C ARG A 113 10.54 2.03 -9.49
N ALA A 114 10.93 3.30 -9.48
CA ALA A 114 11.06 4.13 -10.67
C ALA A 114 12.09 3.58 -11.66
N ALA A 115 13.22 3.06 -11.16
CA ALA A 115 14.24 2.42 -11.98
C ALA A 115 13.72 1.14 -12.64
N LEU A 116 12.97 0.29 -11.91
CA LEU A 116 12.33 -0.89 -12.46
C LEU A 116 11.29 -0.55 -13.52
N PHE A 117 10.48 0.48 -13.28
CA PHE A 117 9.54 0.99 -14.26
C PHE A 117 10.25 1.52 -15.51
N SER A 118 11.36 2.23 -15.35
CA SER A 118 12.08 2.87 -16.47
C SER A 118 12.99 1.90 -17.23
N TYR A 119 13.27 0.73 -16.65
CA TYR A 119 14.07 -0.30 -17.30
C TYR A 119 13.31 -0.90 -18.48
N ASP A 120 13.92 -0.85 -19.66
CA ASP A 120 13.42 -1.48 -20.88
C ASP A 120 14.09 -2.87 -21.03
N PRO A 121 13.40 -3.97 -20.67
CA PRO A 121 14.00 -5.28 -20.75
C PRO A 121 14.25 -5.69 -22.21
N PRO A 122 15.34 -6.45 -22.50
CA PRO A 122 15.58 -6.97 -23.85
C PRO A 122 14.37 -7.74 -24.38
N ARG A 123 14.08 -7.60 -25.67
CA ARG A 123 12.89 -8.21 -26.28
C ARG A 123 12.91 -9.72 -26.22
N GLU A 124 14.10 -10.30 -26.40
CA GLU A 124 14.33 -11.75 -26.33
C GLU A 124 14.07 -12.26 -24.91
N PHE A 125 14.50 -11.49 -23.89
CA PHE A 125 14.21 -11.79 -22.49
C PHE A 125 12.70 -11.74 -22.21
N ALA A 126 12.01 -10.70 -22.69
CA ALA A 126 10.55 -10.63 -22.54
C ALA A 126 9.83 -11.79 -23.22
N ALA A 127 10.23 -12.15 -24.45
CA ALA A 127 9.65 -13.25 -25.20
C ALA A 127 9.83 -14.61 -24.49
N GLU A 128 10.98 -14.82 -23.86
CA GLU A 128 11.29 -16.06 -23.12
C GLU A 128 10.45 -16.19 -21.84
N TYR A 129 10.29 -15.10 -21.08
CA TYR A 129 9.77 -15.20 -19.71
C TYR A 129 8.29 -14.79 -19.55
N ILE A 130 7.68 -14.01 -20.45
CA ILE A 130 6.35 -13.43 -20.22
C ILE A 130 5.27 -14.47 -19.90
N LEU A 131 5.22 -15.57 -20.65
CA LEU A 131 4.24 -16.64 -20.42
C LEU A 131 4.58 -17.46 -19.17
N TYR A 132 5.85 -17.79 -19.00
CA TYR A 132 6.33 -18.54 -17.84
C TYR A 132 6.01 -17.80 -16.53
N ARG A 133 6.11 -16.47 -16.53
CA ARG A 133 5.86 -15.60 -15.36
C ARG A 133 4.41 -15.12 -15.24
N LEU A 134 3.52 -15.54 -16.12
CA LEU A 134 2.08 -15.33 -15.96
C LEU A 134 1.55 -16.17 -14.78
N PHE A 135 0.60 -15.63 -14.03
CA PHE A 135 0.00 -16.31 -12.87
C PHE A 135 -0.88 -17.50 -13.27
N ASN A 136 -1.14 -18.40 -12.30
CA ASN A 136 -1.84 -19.70 -12.49
C ASN A 136 -3.18 -19.58 -13.19
N PHE A 137 -3.58 -20.65 -13.88
CA PHE A 137 -4.69 -20.70 -14.84
C PHE A 137 -4.36 -19.98 -16.16
N LYS A 138 -3.18 -20.25 -16.72
CA LYS A 138 -2.64 -19.59 -17.93
C LYS A 138 -2.68 -20.53 -19.14
N PRO A 139 -2.63 -20.01 -20.37
CA PRO A 139 -2.51 -20.85 -21.56
C PRO A 139 -1.16 -21.58 -21.61
N ASP A 140 -1.09 -22.70 -22.33
CA ASP A 140 0.17 -23.44 -22.56
C ASP A 140 1.10 -22.74 -23.55
N SER A 141 0.54 -21.92 -24.45
CA SER A 141 1.29 -21.13 -25.43
C SER A 141 0.53 -19.86 -25.80
N LEU A 142 1.26 -18.84 -26.26
CA LEU A 142 0.66 -17.65 -26.89
C LEU A 142 0.67 -17.85 -28.41
N SER A 143 -0.45 -17.60 -29.07
CA SER A 143 -0.57 -17.74 -30.53
C SER A 143 -0.05 -16.53 -31.32
N VAL A 144 0.46 -15.52 -30.62
CA VAL A 144 0.98 -14.28 -31.20
C VAL A 144 2.42 -14.04 -30.74
N THR A 145 3.19 -13.36 -31.59
CA THR A 145 4.56 -12.95 -31.26
C THR A 145 4.56 -11.99 -30.07
N VAL A 146 5.47 -12.18 -29.12
CA VAL A 146 5.64 -11.28 -27.98
C VAL A 146 6.21 -9.94 -28.43
N VAL A 147 5.39 -8.90 -28.39
CA VAL A 147 5.76 -7.51 -28.73
C VAL A 147 5.01 -6.53 -27.84
N PRO A 148 5.59 -5.36 -27.50
CA PRO A 148 4.96 -4.40 -26.59
C PRO A 148 3.92 -3.52 -27.31
N THR A 149 2.86 -4.12 -27.83
CA THR A 149 1.77 -3.42 -28.54
C THR A 149 0.44 -3.62 -27.84
N ARG A 150 -0.51 -2.72 -28.09
CA ARG A 150 -1.90 -2.91 -27.66
C ARG A 150 -2.47 -4.24 -28.13
N GLU A 151 -2.21 -4.64 -29.37
CA GLU A 151 -2.70 -5.89 -29.95
C GLU A 151 -2.21 -7.12 -29.17
N PHE A 152 -0.92 -7.17 -28.87
CA PHE A 152 -0.38 -8.23 -28.02
C PHE A 152 -1.04 -8.24 -26.63
N TRP A 153 -1.19 -7.07 -26.02
CA TRP A 153 -1.82 -6.94 -24.71
C TRP A 153 -3.35 -7.09 -24.71
N MET A 154 -4.02 -7.17 -25.87
CA MET A 154 -5.38 -7.70 -25.99
C MET A 154 -5.38 -9.23 -25.95
N HIS A 155 -4.41 -9.85 -26.61
CA HIS A 155 -4.32 -11.31 -26.73
C HIS A 155 -3.99 -12.01 -25.41
N VAL A 156 -3.16 -11.40 -24.57
CA VAL A 156 -2.77 -11.94 -23.25
C VAL A 156 -3.97 -12.13 -22.32
N PRO A 157 -4.76 -11.10 -21.97
CA PRO A 157 -5.93 -11.25 -21.11
C PRO A 157 -7.01 -12.13 -21.75
N GLU A 158 -7.20 -12.09 -23.07
CA GLU A 158 -8.10 -13.01 -23.77
C GLU A 158 -7.70 -14.48 -23.55
N SER A 159 -6.43 -14.81 -23.80
CA SER A 159 -5.91 -16.17 -23.60
C SER A 159 -5.99 -16.58 -22.13
N LYS A 160 -5.80 -15.62 -21.23
CA LYS A 160 -5.90 -15.82 -19.79
C LYS A 160 -7.33 -16.15 -19.36
N ILE A 161 -8.31 -15.35 -19.78
CA ILE A 161 -9.74 -15.58 -19.49
C ILE A 161 -10.16 -16.96 -20.02
N LYS A 162 -9.76 -17.32 -21.24
CA LYS A 162 -10.06 -18.64 -21.84
C LYS A 162 -9.42 -19.80 -21.10
N ALA A 163 -8.21 -19.61 -20.54
CA ALA A 163 -7.53 -20.63 -19.76
C ALA A 163 -8.11 -20.78 -18.35
N THR A 164 -8.60 -19.68 -17.75
CA THR A 164 -9.25 -19.66 -16.44
C THR A 164 -10.68 -20.21 -16.50
N ILE A 165 -11.50 -19.73 -17.45
CA ILE A 165 -12.89 -20.14 -17.61
C ILE A 165 -13.00 -20.92 -18.92
N ARG A 166 -13.05 -22.24 -18.81
CA ARG A 166 -13.12 -23.16 -19.95
C ARG A 166 -14.57 -23.35 -20.42
N ASP A 167 -14.98 -24.57 -20.77
CA ASP A 167 -16.35 -24.85 -21.17
C ASP A 167 -17.18 -25.30 -19.95
N GLU A 168 -18.51 -25.28 -20.06
CA GLU A 168 -19.40 -25.69 -18.96
C GLU A 168 -19.09 -27.13 -18.50
N GLY A 169 -18.95 -27.31 -17.19
CA GLY A 169 -18.59 -28.60 -16.60
C GLY A 169 -17.09 -28.92 -16.59
N ASP A 170 -16.25 -28.13 -17.26
CA ASP A 170 -14.79 -28.26 -17.11
C ASP A 170 -14.35 -27.77 -15.72
N MET A 171 -13.24 -28.32 -15.23
CA MET A 171 -12.64 -27.89 -13.97
C MET A 171 -12.21 -26.41 -14.00
N ILE A 172 -12.51 -25.70 -12.92
CA ILE A 172 -12.11 -24.29 -12.69
C ILE A 172 -11.51 -24.17 -11.29
N GLY A 173 -10.41 -23.44 -11.17
CA GLY A 173 -9.72 -23.28 -9.88
C GLY A 173 -8.75 -24.43 -9.62
N TRP A 174 -8.47 -24.69 -8.36
CA TRP A 174 -7.54 -25.76 -7.99
C TRP A 174 -8.21 -27.12 -8.03
N GLU A 175 -7.42 -28.18 -8.27
CA GLU A 175 -7.94 -29.55 -8.31
C GLU A 175 -8.65 -29.93 -7.00
N ASP A 176 -8.16 -29.42 -5.86
CA ASP A 176 -8.72 -29.67 -4.53
C ASP A 176 -10.08 -28.96 -4.29
N ASP A 177 -10.44 -27.97 -5.12
CA ASP A 177 -11.70 -27.24 -4.98
C ASP A 177 -12.88 -28.05 -5.53
N GLU A 178 -12.63 -29.07 -6.37
CA GLU A 178 -13.62 -29.85 -7.12
C GLU A 178 -14.67 -28.98 -7.87
N GLU A 179 -14.33 -27.71 -8.16
CA GLU A 179 -15.22 -26.78 -8.84
C GLU A 179 -15.20 -26.98 -10.35
N THR A 180 -16.37 -26.81 -10.95
CA THR A 180 -16.56 -26.83 -12.40
C THR A 180 -17.16 -25.52 -12.86
N VAL A 181 -16.84 -25.10 -14.09
CA VAL A 181 -17.46 -23.94 -14.73
C VAL A 181 -18.98 -24.14 -14.77
N GLY A 182 -19.70 -23.30 -14.04
CA GLY A 182 -21.15 -23.22 -14.11
C GLY A 182 -21.63 -22.20 -15.15
N PRO A 183 -22.96 -22.03 -15.27
CA PRO A 183 -23.55 -21.16 -16.26
C PRO A 183 -23.22 -19.67 -16.05
N ILE A 184 -23.03 -19.20 -14.80
CA ILE A 184 -22.71 -17.79 -14.52
C ILE A 184 -21.26 -17.51 -14.91
N ALA A 185 -20.31 -18.36 -14.52
CA ALA A 185 -18.92 -18.19 -14.92
C ALA A 185 -18.77 -18.25 -16.45
N LEU A 186 -19.51 -19.14 -17.13
CA LEU A 186 -19.51 -19.20 -18.58
C LEU A 186 -20.10 -17.94 -19.24
N ALA A 187 -21.17 -17.37 -18.69
CA ALA A 187 -21.72 -16.09 -19.15
C ALA A 187 -20.71 -14.95 -18.96
N ALA A 188 -20.11 -14.87 -17.76
CA ALA A 188 -19.06 -13.91 -17.43
C ALA A 188 -17.89 -13.96 -18.42
N LYS A 189 -17.44 -15.16 -18.84
CA LYS A 189 -16.40 -15.31 -19.87
C LYS A 189 -16.71 -14.49 -21.13
N GLN A 190 -17.97 -14.51 -21.60
CA GLN A 190 -18.36 -13.77 -22.80
C GLN A 190 -18.28 -12.25 -22.59
N SER A 191 -18.79 -11.76 -21.47
CA SER A 191 -18.73 -10.34 -21.10
C SER A 191 -17.30 -9.85 -20.90
N LEU A 192 -16.46 -10.65 -20.25
CA LEU A 192 -15.04 -10.32 -20.04
C LEU A 192 -14.28 -10.27 -21.36
N LEU A 193 -14.51 -11.21 -22.28
CA LEU A 193 -13.89 -11.17 -23.61
C LEU A 193 -14.32 -9.94 -24.43
N ARG A 194 -15.57 -9.50 -24.27
CA ARG A 194 -16.08 -8.26 -24.91
C ARG A 194 -15.47 -6.99 -24.31
N VAL A 195 -15.28 -6.94 -22.99
CA VAL A 195 -14.80 -5.71 -22.32
C VAL A 195 -13.29 -5.47 -22.45
N VAL A 196 -12.48 -6.53 -22.61
CA VAL A 196 -11.02 -6.42 -22.80
C VAL A 196 -10.61 -5.35 -23.83
N PRO A 197 -11.07 -5.40 -25.10
CA PRO A 197 -10.66 -4.41 -26.09
C PRO A 197 -11.18 -3.00 -25.79
N LEU A 198 -12.19 -2.82 -24.93
CA LEU A 198 -12.72 -1.50 -24.55
C LEU A 198 -11.91 -0.87 -23.41
N THR A 199 -11.36 -1.69 -22.51
CA THR A 199 -10.61 -1.21 -21.34
C THR A 199 -9.15 -0.86 -21.62
N LEU A 200 -8.61 -1.37 -22.74
CA LEU A 200 -7.24 -1.11 -23.16
C LEU A 200 -7.15 0.24 -23.90
N PRO A 201 -6.38 1.23 -23.41
CA PRO A 201 -6.25 2.52 -24.06
C PRO A 201 -5.67 2.38 -25.48
N PRO A 202 -5.97 3.31 -26.41
CA PRO A 202 -5.36 3.29 -27.74
C PRO A 202 -3.82 3.42 -27.65
N ASP A 203 -3.12 2.97 -28.69
CA ASP A 203 -1.68 3.19 -28.79
C ASP A 203 -1.37 4.69 -28.78
N VAL A 204 -0.37 5.07 -27.98
CA VAL A 204 0.18 6.43 -27.94
C VAL A 204 1.42 6.50 -28.85
N PRO A 205 1.72 7.64 -29.48
CA PRO A 205 2.81 7.75 -30.46
C PRO A 205 4.19 7.33 -29.95
N ASP A 206 4.44 7.48 -28.65
CA ASP A 206 5.72 7.12 -28.01
C ASP A 206 5.77 5.66 -27.50
N GLY A 207 4.69 4.89 -27.67
CA GLY A 207 4.58 3.50 -27.22
C GLY A 207 4.68 3.32 -25.70
N SER A 208 4.61 4.40 -24.91
CA SER A 208 4.94 4.38 -23.49
C SER A 208 4.02 3.52 -22.63
N LEU A 209 2.77 3.27 -23.06
CA LEU A 209 1.78 2.50 -22.29
C LEU A 209 2.01 0.99 -22.33
N TYR A 210 2.48 0.47 -23.47
CA TYR A 210 2.57 -0.97 -23.73
C TYR A 210 4.00 -1.52 -23.71
N ARG A 211 5.00 -0.63 -23.60
CA ARG A 211 6.39 -1.01 -23.36
C ARG A 211 6.49 -1.98 -22.18
N PHE A 212 7.40 -2.94 -22.29
CA PHE A 212 7.65 -3.87 -21.21
C PHE A 212 8.30 -3.17 -20.02
N VAL A 213 7.91 -3.57 -18.82
CA VAL A 213 8.49 -3.17 -17.55
C VAL A 213 8.84 -4.41 -16.75
N LEU A 214 9.91 -4.33 -15.97
CA LEU A 214 10.27 -5.39 -15.02
C LEU A 214 9.57 -5.12 -13.69
N GLU A 215 8.89 -6.13 -13.17
CA GLU A 215 8.18 -6.06 -11.91
C GLU A 215 8.73 -7.06 -10.91
N HIS A 216 8.85 -6.65 -9.65
CA HIS A 216 9.38 -7.53 -8.60
C HIS A 216 8.36 -8.60 -8.17
N GLY A 217 7.06 -8.29 -8.23
CA GLY A 217 5.98 -9.18 -7.81
C GLY A 217 5.69 -9.18 -6.30
N ASP A 218 6.73 -9.03 -5.47
CA ASP A 218 6.60 -8.86 -4.01
C ASP A 218 7.54 -7.75 -3.51
N PHE A 219 7.25 -6.50 -3.86
CA PHE A 219 8.16 -5.40 -3.58
C PHE A 219 7.90 -4.81 -2.20
N GLY A 220 8.91 -4.90 -1.32
CA GLY A 220 8.78 -4.37 0.03
C GLY A 220 10.11 -4.33 0.76
N ILE A 221 10.08 -3.68 1.92
CA ILE A 221 11.23 -3.58 2.83
C ILE A 221 11.71 -4.98 3.26
N HIS A 222 10.78 -5.94 3.38
CA HIS A 222 11.09 -7.32 3.77
C HIS A 222 12.00 -8.05 2.77
N ASN A 223 12.04 -7.61 1.51
CA ASN A 223 12.84 -8.20 0.43
C ASN A 223 14.12 -7.40 0.11
N MET A 224 14.59 -6.59 1.07
CA MET A 224 15.75 -5.73 0.88
C MET A 224 16.82 -5.89 1.96
N THR A 225 18.08 -5.76 1.57
CA THR A 225 19.17 -5.60 2.55
C THR A 225 19.42 -4.12 2.80
N ILE A 226 19.41 -3.71 4.08
CA ILE A 226 19.58 -2.33 4.49
C ILE A 226 20.83 -2.22 5.38
N THR A 227 21.73 -1.32 5.03
CA THR A 227 22.94 -1.01 5.80
C THR A 227 22.89 0.42 6.31
N LYS A 228 23.63 0.74 7.39
CA LYS A 228 23.82 2.13 7.82
C LYS A 228 25.08 2.71 7.18
N LYS A 229 24.96 3.86 6.51
CA LYS A 229 26.12 4.63 6.05
C LYS A 229 26.90 5.20 7.25
N LYS A 230 28.11 5.72 7.02
CA LYS A 230 28.96 6.34 8.06
C LYS A 230 28.28 7.46 8.87
N ASN A 231 27.21 8.05 8.34
CA ASN A 231 26.41 9.09 8.98
C ASN A 231 25.12 8.56 9.63
N GLY A 232 25.04 7.26 9.93
CA GLY A 232 23.88 6.62 10.55
C GLY A 232 22.71 6.32 9.60
N ARG A 233 22.69 6.92 8.40
CA ARG A 233 21.53 6.85 7.49
C ARG A 233 21.34 5.46 6.88
N PRO A 234 20.08 4.97 6.81
CA PRO A 234 19.79 3.70 6.18
C PRO A 234 20.01 3.77 4.67
N HIS A 235 20.51 2.68 4.11
CA HIS A 235 20.79 2.54 2.71
C HIS A 235 20.46 1.14 2.22
N VAL A 236 19.52 1.07 1.27
CA VAL A 236 19.22 -0.18 0.56
C VAL A 236 20.41 -0.53 -0.32
N THR A 237 20.93 -1.75 -0.17
CA THR A 237 22.09 -2.25 -0.93
C THR A 237 21.74 -3.37 -1.90
N SER A 238 20.64 -4.09 -1.67
CA SER A 238 20.15 -5.12 -2.60
C SER A 238 18.65 -5.32 -2.47
N LEU A 239 18.08 -5.87 -3.54
CA LEU A 239 16.70 -6.33 -3.67
C LEU A 239 16.76 -7.80 -4.12
N TYR A 240 16.12 -8.69 -3.36
CA TYR A 240 16.12 -10.14 -3.57
C TYR A 240 14.70 -10.69 -3.53
N ASP A 241 14.57 -12.01 -3.69
CA ASP A 241 13.28 -12.71 -3.76
C ASP A 241 12.47 -12.42 -5.04
N TRP A 242 13.14 -12.56 -6.18
CA TRP A 242 12.57 -12.36 -7.51
C TRP A 242 11.67 -13.53 -7.96
N GLU A 243 11.17 -14.39 -7.06
CA GLU A 243 10.42 -15.58 -7.46
C GLU A 243 9.06 -15.25 -8.10
N THR A 244 8.46 -14.12 -7.70
CA THR A 244 7.16 -13.62 -8.21
C THR A 244 7.30 -12.53 -9.27
N ALA A 245 8.54 -12.16 -9.63
CA ALA A 245 8.83 -11.16 -10.65
C ALA A 245 8.14 -11.41 -11.99
N CYS A 246 7.78 -10.37 -12.71
CA CYS A 246 7.00 -10.49 -13.93
C CYS A 246 7.38 -9.41 -14.94
N ILE A 247 6.89 -9.57 -16.17
CA ILE A 247 7.10 -8.63 -17.26
C ILE A 247 5.72 -8.16 -17.71
N TRP A 248 5.40 -6.91 -17.40
CA TRP A 248 4.10 -6.30 -17.65
C TRP A 248 4.21 -5.16 -18.66
N PRO A 249 3.11 -4.71 -19.29
CA PRO A 249 3.10 -3.40 -19.91
C PRO A 249 3.16 -2.33 -18.82
N ALA A 250 3.68 -1.16 -19.15
CA ALA A 250 3.70 -0.03 -18.22
C ALA A 250 2.33 0.27 -17.58
N ILE A 251 1.21 0.12 -18.31
CA ILE A 251 -0.15 0.30 -17.77
C ILE A 251 -0.54 -0.67 -16.65
N LEU A 252 0.13 -1.82 -16.52
CA LEU A 252 -0.06 -2.78 -15.44
C LEU A 252 1.04 -2.71 -14.37
N SER A 253 2.00 -1.78 -14.49
CA SER A 253 3.04 -1.64 -13.47
C SER A 253 2.43 -1.31 -12.10
N ASP A 254 2.82 -2.03 -11.05
CA ASP A 254 2.20 -1.91 -9.72
C ASP A 254 3.02 -0.99 -8.81
N PRO A 255 2.51 0.19 -8.40
CA PRO A 255 3.27 1.08 -7.53
C PRO A 255 3.41 0.52 -6.11
N LEU A 256 2.73 -0.60 -5.81
CA LEU A 256 2.71 -1.23 -4.50
C LEU A 256 4.10 -1.34 -3.88
N VAL A 257 4.19 -0.92 -2.62
CA VAL A 257 5.30 -1.21 -1.73
C VAL A 257 4.79 -1.66 -0.36
N ALA A 258 5.26 -2.82 0.10
CA ALA A 258 5.08 -3.25 1.47
C ALA A 258 6.08 -2.52 2.37
N ALA A 259 5.59 -1.55 3.14
CA ALA A 259 6.37 -0.68 4.01
C ALA A 259 6.38 -1.15 5.48
N GLY A 260 6.11 -2.44 5.73
CA GLY A 260 6.03 -3.03 7.07
C GLY A 260 4.59 -3.32 7.47
N PRO A 261 3.94 -2.49 8.31
CA PRO A 261 2.56 -2.71 8.75
C PRO A 261 1.52 -2.42 7.66
N VAL A 262 1.93 -1.73 6.59
CA VAL A 262 1.04 -1.25 5.55
C VAL A 262 1.56 -1.53 4.15
N ASP A 263 0.62 -1.63 3.22
CA ASP A 263 0.90 -1.68 1.78
C ASP A 263 0.46 -0.37 1.16
N ILE A 264 1.44 0.41 0.72
CA ILE A 264 1.24 1.69 0.05
C ILE A 264 1.00 1.39 -1.42
N ILE A 265 -0.11 1.89 -1.96
CA ILE A 265 -0.53 1.70 -3.35
C ILE A 265 -1.03 3.04 -3.93
N THR A 266 -1.65 2.97 -5.11
CA THR A 266 -2.45 4.06 -5.65
C THR A 266 -3.89 3.61 -5.85
N ASP A 267 -4.84 4.54 -5.75
CA ASP A 267 -6.20 4.30 -6.21
C ASP A 267 -6.28 4.30 -7.75
N GLY A 268 -7.49 4.07 -8.28
CA GLY A 268 -7.74 4.08 -9.73
C GLY A 268 -7.61 5.46 -10.39
N GLN A 269 -7.32 6.53 -9.66
CA GLN A 269 -7.00 7.86 -10.19
C GLN A 269 -5.49 8.18 -10.08
N GLY A 270 -4.69 7.23 -9.57
CA GLY A 270 -3.27 7.44 -9.32
C GLY A 270 -2.99 8.23 -8.05
N ALA A 271 -3.99 8.48 -7.19
CA ALA A 271 -3.78 9.14 -5.90
C ALA A 271 -3.22 8.13 -4.88
N PRO A 272 -2.40 8.58 -3.91
CA PRO A 272 -1.85 7.71 -2.88
C PRO A 272 -2.95 7.02 -2.07
N SER A 273 -2.79 5.72 -1.79
CA SER A 273 -3.75 4.93 -1.02
C SER A 273 -3.05 3.79 -0.27
N ILE A 274 -3.79 3.10 0.60
CA ILE A 274 -3.30 2.05 1.50
C ILE A 274 -4.34 0.93 1.55
N THR A 275 -3.89 -0.33 1.48
CA THR A 275 -4.80 -1.50 1.47
C THR A 275 -4.60 -2.45 2.65
N ARG A 276 -3.39 -2.57 3.17
CA ARG A 276 -3.11 -3.32 4.40
C ARG A 276 -3.01 -2.36 5.58
N LEU A 277 -3.85 -2.57 6.59
CA LEU A 277 -3.84 -1.82 7.84
C LEU A 277 -3.92 -2.81 9.01
N PRO A 278 -3.17 -2.61 10.11
CA PRO A 278 -3.38 -3.36 11.34
C PRO A 278 -4.81 -3.20 11.87
N GLU A 279 -5.42 -4.25 12.41
CA GLU A 279 -6.78 -4.21 12.97
C GLU A 279 -6.91 -3.22 14.13
N ASP A 280 -5.80 -2.93 14.82
CA ASP A 280 -5.70 -2.01 15.95
C ASP A 280 -5.13 -0.64 15.59
N ALA A 281 -5.03 -0.32 14.28
CA ALA A 281 -4.51 0.96 13.80
C ALA A 281 -5.25 2.14 14.43
N THR A 282 -4.50 3.04 15.07
CA THR A 282 -5.02 4.26 15.67
C THR A 282 -5.17 5.36 14.63
N HIS A 283 -5.89 6.44 14.96
CA HIS A 283 -5.99 7.61 14.09
C HIS A 283 -4.61 8.19 13.71
N THR A 284 -3.68 8.24 14.67
CA THR A 284 -2.30 8.70 14.45
C THR A 284 -1.54 7.79 13.49
N ASP A 285 -1.76 6.47 13.58
CA ASP A 285 -1.17 5.52 12.62
C ASP A 285 -1.73 5.79 11.23
N LEU A 286 -3.04 6.03 11.08
CA LEU A 286 -3.65 6.36 9.80
C LEU A 286 -3.10 7.66 9.19
N GLU A 287 -2.88 8.70 9.99
CA GLU A 287 -2.26 9.95 9.55
C GLU A 287 -0.82 9.73 9.09
N THR A 288 -0.04 8.98 9.88
CA THR A 288 1.37 8.65 9.58
C THR A 288 1.46 7.84 8.29
N ASN A 289 0.66 6.79 8.18
CA ASN A 289 0.59 5.93 7.01
C ASN A 289 0.15 6.72 5.76
N SER A 290 -0.81 7.64 5.90
CA SER A 290 -1.23 8.53 4.81
C SER A 290 -0.11 9.46 4.37
N SER A 291 0.66 10.00 5.32
CA SER A 291 1.86 10.81 5.02
C SER A 291 2.92 9.99 4.27
N TRP A 292 3.16 8.75 4.69
CA TRP A 292 4.08 7.83 4.00
C TRP A 292 3.63 7.54 2.57
N ALA A 293 2.34 7.25 2.36
CA ALA A 293 1.78 7.02 1.04
C ALA A 293 1.95 8.24 0.14
N GLY A 294 1.61 9.43 0.66
CA GLY A 294 1.80 10.69 -0.06
C GLY A 294 3.27 10.94 -0.43
N HIS A 295 4.19 10.70 0.50
CA HIS A 295 5.62 10.89 0.31
C HIS A 295 6.20 9.93 -0.74
N TYR A 296 5.94 8.63 -0.60
CA TYR A 296 6.42 7.60 -1.53
C TYR A 296 5.89 7.81 -2.95
N ILE A 297 4.57 8.00 -3.14
CA ILE A 297 3.97 8.16 -4.47
C ILE A 297 4.44 9.45 -5.14
N LYS A 298 4.55 10.56 -4.38
CA LYS A 298 5.09 11.80 -4.91
C LYS A 298 6.51 11.62 -5.44
N ASN A 299 7.38 10.93 -4.70
CA ASN A 299 8.76 10.73 -5.12
C ASN A 299 8.88 9.70 -6.24
N LEU A 300 8.00 8.69 -6.29
CA LEU A 300 7.89 7.75 -7.40
C LEU A 300 7.53 8.49 -8.70
N TYR A 301 6.50 9.34 -8.68
CA TYR A 301 6.08 10.11 -9.86
C TYR A 301 7.11 11.17 -10.26
N HIS A 302 7.82 11.76 -9.29
CA HIS A 302 8.91 12.67 -9.61
C HIS A 302 10.04 11.95 -10.37
N ALA A 303 10.42 10.75 -9.91
CA ALA A 303 11.49 9.96 -10.54
C ALA A 303 11.04 9.29 -11.86
N ALA A 304 9.76 8.93 -11.99
CA ALA A 304 9.17 8.31 -13.17
C ALA A 304 7.79 8.92 -13.50
N PRO A 305 7.73 10.09 -14.16
CA PRO A 305 6.46 10.77 -14.43
C PRO A 305 5.46 9.97 -15.28
N GLY A 306 5.96 9.06 -16.13
CA GLY A 306 5.10 8.18 -16.94
C GLY A 306 4.25 7.20 -16.12
N TYR A 307 4.59 6.99 -14.84
CA TYR A 307 3.88 6.06 -13.96
C TYR A 307 2.44 6.53 -13.67
N GLU A 308 2.26 7.82 -13.35
CA GLU A 308 0.93 8.39 -13.07
C GLU A 308 0.03 8.30 -14.31
N MET A 309 0.58 8.64 -15.48
CA MET A 309 -0.12 8.53 -16.76
C MET A 309 -0.54 7.08 -17.03
N ALA A 310 0.36 6.12 -16.81
CA ALA A 310 0.09 4.70 -17.05
C ALA A 310 -1.00 4.15 -16.12
N ILE A 311 -0.99 4.51 -14.83
CA ILE A 311 -2.03 4.11 -13.86
C ILE A 311 -3.39 4.65 -14.28
N ARG A 312 -3.47 5.95 -14.60
CA ARG A 312 -4.73 6.60 -14.98
C ARG A 312 -5.28 6.05 -16.29
N ALA A 313 -4.42 5.88 -17.30
CA ALA A 313 -4.81 5.34 -18.60
C ALA A 313 -5.24 3.87 -18.52
N GLY A 314 -4.59 3.09 -17.64
CA GLY A 314 -4.86 1.68 -17.46
C GLY A 314 -5.96 1.33 -16.46
N LYS A 315 -6.62 2.30 -15.81
CA LYS A 315 -7.50 2.09 -14.64
C LYS A 315 -8.41 0.85 -14.75
N ASP A 316 -9.16 0.74 -15.84
CA ASP A 316 -10.14 -0.35 -16.00
C ASP A 316 -9.47 -1.68 -16.31
N PHE A 317 -8.46 -1.64 -17.19
CA PHE A 317 -7.70 -2.83 -17.51
C PHE A 317 -6.97 -3.38 -16.28
N ARG A 318 -6.44 -2.51 -15.43
CA ARG A 318 -5.82 -2.86 -14.14
C ARG A 318 -6.82 -3.55 -13.22
N TYR A 319 -8.05 -3.03 -13.10
CA TYR A 319 -9.08 -3.66 -12.27
C TYR A 319 -9.33 -5.11 -12.71
N LEU A 320 -9.59 -5.31 -14.01
CA LEU A 320 -9.81 -6.65 -14.56
C LEU A 320 -8.59 -7.56 -14.34
N TRP A 321 -7.39 -7.04 -14.65
CA TRP A 321 -6.15 -7.80 -14.55
C TRP A 321 -5.88 -8.27 -13.12
N TYR A 322 -6.02 -7.38 -12.13
CA TYR A 322 -5.77 -7.70 -10.74
C TYR A 322 -6.85 -8.59 -10.14
N ALA A 323 -8.12 -8.43 -10.54
CA ALA A 323 -9.16 -9.38 -10.14
C ALA A 323 -8.84 -10.79 -10.62
N LEU A 324 -8.42 -10.96 -11.89
CA LEU A 324 -7.99 -12.26 -12.40
C LEU A 324 -6.73 -12.79 -11.69
N ARG A 325 -5.77 -11.91 -11.37
CA ARG A 325 -4.52 -12.26 -10.64
C ARG A 325 -4.80 -12.76 -9.24
N ASP A 326 -5.73 -12.12 -8.55
CA ASP A 326 -5.95 -12.28 -7.12
C ASP A 326 -7.01 -13.34 -6.80
N TRP A 327 -7.75 -13.82 -7.81
CA TRP A 327 -8.59 -14.99 -7.66
C TRP A 327 -7.74 -16.23 -7.31
N ARG A 328 -8.15 -16.94 -6.25
CA ARG A 328 -7.39 -18.06 -5.65
C ARG A 328 -8.12 -19.40 -5.75
N GLY A 329 -9.09 -19.54 -6.65
CA GLY A 329 -9.99 -20.70 -6.67
C GLY A 329 -11.13 -20.54 -5.68
N GLY A 330 -12.13 -21.42 -5.78
CA GLY A 330 -13.35 -21.38 -4.99
C GLY A 330 -14.35 -20.28 -5.40
N ASN A 331 -15.63 -20.54 -5.11
CA ASN A 331 -16.79 -19.67 -5.34
C ASN A 331 -16.82 -19.06 -6.76
N SER A 332 -16.45 -19.86 -7.77
CA SER A 332 -16.30 -19.39 -9.15
C SER A 332 -17.55 -18.66 -9.68
N GLU A 333 -18.74 -19.21 -9.49
CA GLU A 333 -19.99 -18.58 -9.95
C GLU A 333 -20.23 -17.20 -9.32
N GLU A 334 -20.00 -17.04 -8.01
CA GLU A 334 -20.18 -15.76 -7.32
C GLU A 334 -19.12 -14.75 -7.76
N PHE A 335 -17.85 -15.16 -7.78
CA PHE A 335 -16.74 -14.30 -8.16
C PHE A 335 -16.86 -13.81 -9.61
N PHE A 336 -17.09 -14.74 -10.55
CA PHE A 336 -17.20 -14.39 -11.97
C PHE A 336 -18.53 -13.70 -12.28
N GLY A 337 -19.61 -13.98 -11.55
CA GLY A 337 -20.85 -13.21 -11.65
C GLY A 337 -20.66 -11.73 -11.27
N ALA A 338 -19.92 -11.44 -10.19
CA ALA A 338 -19.59 -10.07 -9.83
C ALA A 338 -18.70 -9.38 -10.89
N LEU A 339 -17.77 -10.12 -11.51
CA LEU A 339 -16.96 -9.61 -12.62
C LEU A 339 -17.78 -9.39 -13.90
N GLU A 340 -18.78 -10.22 -14.17
CA GLU A 340 -19.74 -10.03 -15.27
C GLU A 340 -20.52 -8.73 -15.09
N GLU A 341 -21.10 -8.51 -13.91
CA GLU A 341 -21.84 -7.27 -13.60
C GLU A 341 -20.97 -6.03 -13.79
N TRP A 342 -19.72 -6.09 -13.33
CA TRP A 342 -18.75 -5.03 -13.58
C TRP A 342 -18.47 -4.83 -15.07
N ALA A 343 -18.25 -5.92 -15.82
CA ALA A 343 -17.92 -5.87 -17.24
C ALA A 343 -19.08 -5.28 -18.07
N GLU A 344 -20.32 -5.74 -17.87
CA GLU A 344 -21.49 -5.24 -18.61
C GLU A 344 -21.79 -3.77 -18.29
N LYS A 345 -21.63 -3.38 -17.01
CA LYS A 345 -21.71 -1.96 -16.64
C LYS A 345 -20.65 -1.15 -17.39
N ARG A 346 -19.41 -1.64 -17.46
CA ARG A 346 -18.32 -0.90 -18.08
C ARG A 346 -18.43 -0.84 -19.61
N ILE A 347 -18.90 -1.92 -20.25
CA ILE A 347 -19.27 -1.92 -21.67
C ILE A 347 -20.28 -0.82 -21.95
N THR A 348 -21.36 -0.76 -21.15
CA THR A 348 -22.41 0.27 -21.31
C THR A 348 -21.85 1.69 -21.17
N GLU A 349 -20.96 1.92 -20.20
CA GLU A 349 -20.33 3.23 -19.98
C GLU A 349 -19.35 3.64 -21.08
N LEU A 350 -18.60 2.69 -21.65
CA LEU A 350 -17.56 2.95 -22.66
C LEU A 350 -18.13 3.00 -24.09
N GLU A 351 -19.26 2.34 -24.34
CA GLU A 351 -19.97 2.40 -25.62
C GLU A 351 -21.01 3.54 -25.66
N ALA A 352 -21.27 4.20 -24.53
CA ALA A 352 -22.15 5.37 -24.49
C ALA A 352 -21.57 6.50 -25.36
N PRO A 353 -22.39 7.14 -26.22
CA PRO A 353 -21.95 8.11 -27.22
C PRO A 353 -21.41 9.43 -26.67
#